data_AF-R9KTU7-F1
#
_entry.id   AF-R9KTU7-F1
#
_cell.length_a   1.000
_cell.length_b   1.000
_cell.length_c   1.000
_cell.angle_alpha   90.00
_cell.angle_beta   90.00
_cell.angle_gamma   90.00
#
_symmetry.space_group_name_H-M   'P 1'
#
loop_
_entity.id
_entity.type
_entity.pdbx_description
1 polymer ?
#
loop_
_entity_poly.entity_id
_entity_poly.type
_entity_poly.pdbx_seq_one_letter_code
_entity_poly.pdbx_strand_id
1 'polypeptide(L)'
;MVSFGTLAIEYWWLVWYDSVILNSNGGRVMSLIHKKSFDILNDCEEGKGDDYFEVDENIALIISLLNKKGYKTTFSCSGHAFANINEFRAENKEDFECLLFFDLQDIRYENGRYKAFDRDNAKYCYIKFKEYYSFPALPEGFAYDKENKCIEKEYASESDTYGLIQEIVDSMKALYEWVMGLEALV
;
A
#
# COMPACT_ATOMS: atom_id res chain seq x y z
N MET A 1 32.19 7.10 17.88
CA MET A 1 31.90 6.32 16.66
C MET A 1 30.39 6.33 16.52
N VAL A 2 29.85 7.28 15.75
CA VAL A 2 28.40 7.48 15.63
C VAL A 2 27.89 6.49 14.58
N SER A 3 26.86 5.73 14.93
CA SER A 3 26.24 4.70 14.09
C SER A 3 25.71 5.31 12.79
N PHE A 4 26.20 4.81 11.66
CA PHE A 4 25.73 5.20 10.32
C PHE A 4 24.27 4.80 10.05
N GLY A 5 23.67 3.91 10.86
CA GLY A 5 22.30 3.44 10.66
C GLY A 5 21.20 4.41 11.11
N THR A 6 21.47 5.26 12.11
CA THR A 6 20.46 6.15 12.70
C THR A 6 20.19 7.38 11.82
N LEU A 7 21.23 7.89 11.15
CA LEU A 7 21.15 9.07 10.29
C LEU A 7 20.39 8.83 8.99
N ALA A 8 20.43 7.61 8.43
CA ALA A 8 19.69 7.26 7.22
C ALA A 8 18.18 7.22 7.49
N ILE A 9 17.77 6.73 8.67
CA ILE A 9 16.37 6.68 9.09
C ILE A 9 15.81 8.10 9.22
N GLU A 10 16.49 9.00 9.94
CA GLU A 10 16.06 10.40 10.12
C GLU A 10 15.98 11.21 8.82
N TYR A 11 16.90 10.97 7.87
CA TYR A 11 16.87 11.65 6.56
C TYR A 11 15.70 11.18 5.68
N TRP A 12 15.37 9.89 5.71
CA TRP A 12 14.20 9.36 5.00
C TRP A 12 12.88 9.88 5.59
N TRP A 13 12.78 10.05 6.92
CA TRP A 13 11.59 10.63 7.56
C TRP A 13 11.30 12.08 7.12
N LEU A 14 12.34 12.90 6.96
CA LEU A 14 12.20 14.29 6.52
C LEU A 14 11.77 14.39 5.04
N VAL A 15 12.38 13.59 4.17
CA VAL A 15 12.00 13.52 2.74
C VAL A 15 10.58 13.00 2.57
N TRP A 16 10.19 12.02 3.40
CA TRP A 16 8.85 11.43 3.39
C TRP A 16 7.77 12.39 3.93
N TYR A 17 8.04 13.13 5.02
CA TYR A 17 7.13 14.17 5.53
C TYR A 17 6.88 15.26 4.48
N ASP A 18 7.92 15.69 3.75
CA ASP A 18 7.79 16.66 2.66
C ASP A 18 6.99 16.10 1.47
N SER A 19 7.13 14.81 1.13
CA SER A 19 6.35 14.16 0.06
C SER A 19 4.85 14.05 0.37
N VAL A 20 4.50 13.80 1.64
CA VAL A 20 3.11 13.74 2.12
C VAL A 20 2.46 15.13 2.11
N ILE A 21 3.21 16.20 2.41
CA ILE A 21 2.70 17.58 2.44
C ILE A 21 2.67 18.25 1.06
N LEU A 22 3.64 17.96 0.18
CA LEU A 22 3.73 18.62 -1.14
C LEU A 22 2.67 18.15 -2.15
N ASN A 23 1.87 17.15 -1.82
CA ASN A 23 0.91 16.52 -2.74
C ASN A 23 -0.52 17.07 -2.67
N SER A 24 -0.67 18.36 -2.34
CA SER A 24 -1.95 19.09 -2.35
C SER A 24 -2.59 19.26 -3.75
N ASN A 25 -2.01 18.67 -4.80
CA ASN A 25 -2.48 18.71 -6.19
C ASN A 25 -3.20 17.43 -6.66
N GLY A 26 -3.45 16.44 -5.79
CA GLY A 26 -4.42 15.36 -6.06
C GLY A 26 -4.01 14.28 -7.08
N GLY A 27 -2.72 14.12 -7.37
CA GLY A 27 -2.21 12.97 -8.13
C GLY A 27 -1.72 11.86 -7.19
N ARG A 28 -2.11 10.60 -7.42
CA ARG A 28 -1.53 9.45 -6.71
C ARG A 28 -0.06 9.30 -7.09
N VAL A 29 0.84 9.27 -6.12
CA VAL A 29 2.24 8.93 -6.35
C VAL A 29 2.41 7.43 -6.14
N MET A 30 2.75 6.75 -7.23
CA MET A 30 3.00 5.32 -7.27
C MET A 30 4.50 5.08 -7.35
N SER A 31 4.99 4.11 -6.58
CA SER A 31 6.33 3.55 -6.72
C SER A 31 6.31 2.36 -7.67
N LEU A 32 7.39 2.14 -8.41
CA LEU A 32 7.59 0.96 -9.25
C LEU A 32 8.55 -0.02 -8.57
N ILE A 33 8.17 -1.29 -8.46
CA ILE A 33 8.99 -2.36 -7.90
C ILE A 33 9.32 -3.39 -8.99
N HIS A 34 10.59 -3.74 -9.15
CA HIS A 34 11.02 -4.74 -10.14
C HIS A 34 10.50 -6.14 -9.78
N LYS A 35 9.88 -6.85 -10.73
CA LYS A 35 9.19 -8.14 -10.51
C LYS A 35 10.07 -9.27 -10.00
N LYS A 36 11.39 -9.20 -10.21
CA LYS A 36 12.34 -10.27 -9.83
C LYS A 36 13.22 -9.92 -8.64
N SER A 37 13.85 -8.75 -8.66
CA SER A 37 14.76 -8.33 -7.58
C SER A 37 14.01 -7.63 -6.44
N PHE A 38 12.78 -7.20 -6.69
CA PHE A 38 11.96 -6.41 -5.77
C PHE A 38 12.63 -5.10 -5.34
N ASP A 39 13.55 -4.56 -6.14
CA ASP A 39 14.12 -3.24 -5.91
C ASP A 39 13.13 -2.16 -6.35
N ILE A 40 13.07 -1.08 -5.56
CA ILE A 40 12.26 0.09 -5.85
C ILE A 40 13.02 0.97 -6.83
N LEU A 41 12.33 1.42 -7.87
CA LEU A 41 12.88 2.34 -8.85
C LEU A 41 12.80 3.77 -8.29
N ASN A 42 13.95 4.43 -8.15
CA ASN A 42 14.02 5.81 -7.63
C ASN A 42 13.64 6.88 -8.66
N ASP A 43 13.70 6.55 -9.96
CA ASP A 43 13.45 7.48 -11.06
C ASP A 43 12.39 6.92 -12.01
N CYS A 44 11.34 7.68 -12.29
CA CYS A 44 10.30 7.30 -13.26
C CYS A 44 10.88 7.31 -14.68
N GLU A 45 11.38 6.17 -15.14
CA GLU A 45 11.77 5.99 -16.54
C GLU A 45 10.58 5.45 -17.35
N GLU A 46 10.08 6.26 -18.28
CA GLU A 46 9.08 5.84 -19.26
C GLU A 46 9.54 4.57 -20.01
N GLY A 47 8.65 3.58 -20.16
CA GLY A 47 8.90 2.40 -21.00
C GLY A 47 9.38 1.13 -20.28
N LYS A 48 9.35 1.08 -18.94
CA LYS A 48 9.71 -0.13 -18.15
C LYS A 48 8.53 -0.96 -17.63
N GLY A 49 7.31 -0.78 -18.16
CA GLY A 49 6.08 -1.40 -17.61
C GLY A 49 6.08 -2.93 -17.49
N ASP A 50 6.82 -3.65 -18.34
CA ASP A 50 6.77 -5.12 -18.37
C ASP A 50 7.56 -5.78 -17.24
N ASP A 51 8.60 -5.14 -16.72
CA ASP A 51 9.48 -5.71 -15.68
C ASP A 51 9.13 -5.24 -14.26
N TYR A 52 8.17 -4.32 -14.11
CA TYR A 52 7.84 -3.65 -12.86
C TYR A 52 6.36 -3.75 -12.53
N PHE A 53 6.01 -3.57 -11.26
CA PHE A 53 4.64 -3.43 -10.81
C PHE A 53 4.49 -2.18 -9.92
N GLU A 54 3.32 -1.56 -9.97
CA GLU A 54 3.00 -0.35 -9.23
C GLU A 54 2.57 -0.68 -7.78
N VAL A 55 2.99 0.16 -6.85
CA VAL A 55 2.65 0.09 -5.42
C VAL A 55 2.51 1.50 -4.87
N ASP A 56 1.59 1.73 -3.93
CA ASP A 56 1.51 2.98 -3.19
C ASP A 56 2.88 3.32 -2.57
N GLU A 57 3.36 4.56 -2.77
CA GLU A 57 4.69 4.98 -2.33
C GLU A 57 4.96 4.72 -0.85
N ASN A 58 3.96 4.99 0.00
CA ASN A 58 4.07 4.85 1.46
C ASN A 58 4.31 3.42 1.94
N ILE A 59 3.85 2.41 1.18
CA ILE A 59 3.99 0.99 1.54
C ILE A 59 5.03 0.26 0.68
N ALA A 60 5.56 0.90 -0.36
CA ALA A 60 6.47 0.28 -1.32
C ALA A 60 7.70 -0.39 -0.67
N LEU A 61 8.32 0.27 0.32
CA LEU A 61 9.47 -0.30 1.04
C LEU A 61 9.11 -1.58 1.80
N ILE A 62 7.95 -1.61 2.44
CA ILE A 62 7.44 -2.79 3.17
C ILE A 62 7.19 -3.93 2.19
N ILE A 63 6.55 -3.65 1.04
CA ILE A 63 6.27 -4.64 -0.01
C ILE A 63 7.56 -5.20 -0.62
N SER A 64 8.55 -4.34 -0.90
CA SER A 64 9.88 -4.74 -1.37
C SER A 64 10.53 -5.73 -0.39
N LEU A 65 10.59 -5.39 0.90
CA LEU A 65 11.23 -6.21 1.92
C LEU A 65 10.53 -7.55 2.14
N LEU A 66 9.20 -7.57 2.17
CA LEU A 66 8.41 -8.80 2.26
C LEU A 66 8.74 -9.76 1.12
N ASN A 67 8.70 -9.28 -0.13
CA ASN A 67 8.95 -10.11 -1.30
C ASN A 67 10.40 -10.62 -1.36
N LYS A 68 11.38 -9.80 -0.94
CA LYS A 68 12.79 -10.20 -0.79
C LYS A 68 12.99 -11.28 0.26
N LYS A 69 12.25 -11.22 1.36
CA LYS A 69 12.22 -12.25 2.40
C LYS A 69 11.42 -13.51 2.01
N GLY A 70 10.82 -13.54 0.82
CA GLY A 70 10.09 -14.71 0.31
C GLY A 70 8.58 -14.67 0.54
N TYR A 71 8.04 -13.67 1.23
CA TYR A 71 6.60 -13.47 1.42
C TYR A 71 6.00 -12.83 0.17
N LYS A 72 5.35 -13.63 -0.67
CA LYS A 72 4.86 -13.16 -1.99
C LYS A 72 3.55 -12.39 -1.83
N THR A 73 3.61 -11.08 -2.10
CA THR A 73 2.44 -10.19 -2.07
C THR A 73 1.75 -10.12 -3.44
N THR A 74 0.51 -9.66 -3.45
CA THR A 74 -0.31 -9.52 -4.68
C THR A 74 -0.97 -8.14 -4.80
N PHE A 75 -1.60 -7.67 -3.73
CA PHE A 75 -2.23 -6.36 -3.67
C PHE A 75 -1.93 -5.70 -2.33
N SER A 76 -1.84 -4.37 -2.29
CA SER A 76 -1.59 -3.63 -1.06
C SER A 76 -2.05 -2.19 -1.17
N CYS A 77 -2.40 -1.59 -0.04
CA CYS A 77 -2.66 -0.16 0.08
C CYS A 77 -2.25 0.32 1.48
N SER A 78 -1.68 1.52 1.57
CA SER A 78 -1.39 2.17 2.86
C SER A 78 -2.60 2.87 3.48
N GLY A 79 -3.72 2.92 2.76
CA GLY A 79 -4.82 3.84 3.03
C GLY A 79 -4.51 5.28 2.63
N HIS A 80 -5.55 6.11 2.65
CA HIS A 80 -5.55 7.47 2.13
C HIS A 80 -6.24 8.43 3.10
N ALA A 81 -5.58 9.55 3.42
CA ALA A 81 -6.14 10.57 4.31
C ALA A 81 -7.08 11.56 3.61
N PHE A 82 -7.16 11.48 2.28
CA PHE A 82 -7.97 12.36 1.44
C PHE A 82 -8.88 11.51 0.58
N ALA A 83 -10.15 11.87 0.50
CA ALA A 83 -11.10 11.23 -0.40
C ALA A 83 -10.72 11.54 -1.84
N ASN A 84 -10.33 10.52 -2.61
CA ASN A 84 -10.33 10.61 -4.07
C ASN A 84 -11.70 10.19 -4.61
N ILE A 85 -11.99 10.56 -5.85
CA ILE A 85 -13.07 9.92 -6.61
C ILE A 85 -12.39 9.10 -7.68
N ASN A 86 -12.40 7.78 -7.52
CA ASN A 86 -11.76 6.87 -8.44
C ASN A 86 -12.80 6.30 -9.39
N GLU A 87 -12.53 6.39 -10.70
CA GLU A 87 -13.37 5.78 -11.73
C GLU A 87 -12.72 4.49 -12.21
N PHE A 88 -13.38 3.35 -11.98
CA PHE A 88 -12.95 2.05 -12.47
C PHE A 88 -13.73 1.65 -13.71
N ARG A 89 -13.05 0.99 -14.66
CA ARG A 89 -13.67 0.44 -15.87
C ARG A 89 -13.25 -1.00 -16.10
N ALA A 90 -14.21 -1.87 -16.33
CA ALA A 90 -13.98 -3.30 -16.56
C ALA A 90 -14.77 -3.82 -17.76
N GLU A 91 -14.30 -4.91 -18.37
CA GLU A 91 -15.05 -5.58 -19.44
C GLU A 91 -16.16 -6.45 -18.85
N ASN A 92 -15.85 -7.15 -17.75
CA ASN A 92 -16.80 -7.96 -17.00
C ASN A 92 -17.06 -7.36 -15.62
N LYS A 93 -18.21 -7.65 -15.02
CA LYS A 93 -18.53 -7.12 -13.68
C LYS A 93 -17.71 -7.81 -12.60
N GLU A 94 -17.41 -9.08 -12.82
CA GLU A 94 -16.64 -9.97 -11.94
C GLU A 94 -15.19 -9.47 -11.77
N ASP A 95 -14.66 -8.70 -12.72
CA ASP A 95 -13.34 -8.08 -12.60
C ASP A 95 -13.26 -7.12 -11.40
N PHE A 96 -14.39 -6.58 -10.94
CA PHE A 96 -14.46 -5.77 -9.72
C PHE A 96 -14.35 -6.57 -8.43
N GLU A 97 -14.46 -7.91 -8.46
CA GLU A 97 -14.30 -8.74 -7.26
C GLU A 97 -12.87 -8.67 -6.70
N CYS A 98 -11.88 -8.27 -7.49
CA CYS A 98 -10.53 -7.99 -7.00
C CYS A 98 -10.43 -6.67 -6.20
N LEU A 99 -11.45 -5.81 -6.27
CA LEU A 99 -11.54 -4.52 -5.58
C LEU A 99 -12.21 -4.67 -4.20
N LEU A 100 -11.85 -5.74 -3.46
CA LEU A 100 -12.47 -6.16 -2.19
C LEU A 100 -12.57 -5.06 -1.13
N PHE A 101 -11.72 -4.04 -1.20
CA PHE A 101 -11.65 -2.98 -0.20
C PHE A 101 -12.26 -1.66 -0.66
N PHE A 102 -12.69 -1.56 -1.92
CA PHE A 102 -13.30 -0.34 -2.46
C PHE A 102 -14.80 -0.32 -2.16
N ASP A 103 -15.31 0.83 -1.71
CA ASP A 103 -16.76 1.06 -1.61
C ASP A 103 -17.29 1.43 -3.00
N LEU A 104 -17.38 0.41 -3.87
CA LEU A 104 -17.84 0.59 -5.24
C LEU A 104 -19.31 0.98 -5.26
N GLN A 105 -19.54 2.24 -5.61
CA GLN A 105 -20.86 2.80 -5.83
C GLN A 105 -21.13 3.00 -7.31
N ASP A 106 -22.42 3.14 -7.66
CA ASP A 106 -22.87 3.54 -8.99
C ASP A 106 -22.31 2.64 -10.11
N ILE A 107 -22.28 1.31 -9.86
CA ILE A 107 -21.87 0.30 -10.84
C ILE A 107 -22.89 0.29 -11.97
N ARG A 108 -22.47 0.69 -13.18
CA ARG A 108 -23.34 0.79 -14.36
C ARG A 108 -22.63 0.36 -15.63
N TYR A 109 -23.40 -0.01 -16.64
CA TYR A 109 -22.87 -0.38 -17.95
C TYR A 109 -23.02 0.78 -18.91
N GLU A 110 -21.90 1.33 -19.39
CA GLU A 110 -21.86 2.50 -20.27
C GLU A 110 -20.79 2.32 -21.35
N ASN A 111 -21.12 2.64 -22.61
CA ASN A 111 -20.18 2.58 -23.74
C ASN A 111 -19.46 1.23 -23.90
N GLY A 112 -20.18 0.13 -23.69
CA GLY A 112 -19.66 -1.22 -23.88
C GLY A 112 -18.83 -1.79 -22.72
N ARG A 113 -18.70 -1.05 -21.61
CA ARG A 113 -17.91 -1.47 -20.44
C ARG A 113 -18.67 -1.20 -19.15
N TYR A 114 -18.34 -1.95 -18.09
CA TYR A 114 -18.77 -1.61 -16.75
C TYR A 114 -17.96 -0.44 -16.22
N LYS A 115 -18.64 0.46 -15.52
CA LYS A 115 -18.09 1.63 -14.85
C LYS A 115 -18.53 1.60 -13.40
N ALA A 116 -17.61 1.86 -12.48
CA ALA A 116 -17.89 1.99 -11.06
C ALA A 116 -17.17 3.24 -10.52
N PHE A 117 -17.77 3.89 -9.54
CA PHE A 117 -17.13 4.96 -8.79
C PHE A 117 -16.81 4.46 -7.40
N ASP A 118 -15.60 4.74 -6.96
CA ASP A 118 -15.24 4.63 -5.55
C ASP A 118 -15.13 6.04 -5.00
N ARG A 119 -15.86 6.30 -3.91
CA ARG A 119 -15.79 7.56 -3.18
C ARG A 119 -14.73 7.56 -2.08
N ASP A 120 -13.80 6.61 -2.17
CA ASP A 120 -12.51 6.53 -1.49
C ASP A 120 -12.63 6.84 0.00
N ASN A 121 -13.24 5.89 0.69
CA ASN A 121 -13.24 5.83 2.14
C ASN A 121 -12.07 4.96 2.61
N ALA A 122 -10.89 5.04 1.97
CA ALA A 122 -9.75 4.17 2.24
C ALA A 122 -9.04 4.49 3.58
N LYS A 123 -9.81 4.39 4.67
CA LYS A 123 -9.37 4.34 6.06
C LYS A 123 -8.87 2.94 6.44
N TYR A 124 -8.30 2.20 5.48
CA TYR A 124 -7.87 0.84 5.68
C TYR A 124 -6.49 0.64 5.04
N CYS A 125 -5.60 -0.03 5.76
CA CYS A 125 -4.33 -0.53 5.25
C CYS A 125 -4.46 -2.02 5.03
N TYR A 126 -3.94 -2.53 3.91
CA TYR A 126 -3.94 -3.97 3.65
C TYR A 126 -2.73 -4.45 2.85
N ILE A 127 -2.35 -5.71 3.06
CA ILE A 127 -1.34 -6.44 2.29
C ILE A 127 -1.87 -7.86 2.04
N LYS A 128 -2.21 -8.15 0.79
CA LYS A 128 -2.68 -9.47 0.36
C LYS A 128 -1.54 -10.35 -0.14
N PHE A 129 -1.52 -11.59 0.34
CA PHE A 129 -0.50 -12.57 0.01
C PHE A 129 -1.01 -13.61 -1.00
N LYS A 130 -0.09 -14.13 -1.82
CA LYS A 130 -0.39 -15.21 -2.77
C LYS A 130 -0.77 -16.51 -2.05
N GLU A 131 -0.11 -16.76 -0.93
CA GLU A 131 -0.20 -17.98 -0.14
C GLU A 131 -0.53 -17.67 1.31
N TYR A 132 -0.91 -18.70 2.05
CA TYR A 132 -1.08 -18.60 3.49
C TYR A 132 0.29 -18.50 4.17
N TYR A 133 0.46 -17.52 5.04
CA TYR A 133 1.65 -17.39 5.87
C TYR A 133 1.26 -17.39 7.35
N SER A 134 2.04 -18.10 8.16
CA SER A 134 1.88 -18.12 9.62
C SER A 134 2.84 -17.11 10.24
N PHE A 135 2.32 -15.98 10.70
CA PHE A 135 3.11 -14.97 11.41
C PHE A 135 3.03 -15.22 12.92
N PRO A 136 4.16 -15.21 13.65
CA PRO A 136 4.16 -15.44 15.10
C PRO A 136 3.49 -14.29 15.87
N ALA A 137 3.67 -13.07 15.39
CA ALA A 137 3.02 -11.86 15.87
C ALA A 137 2.89 -10.86 14.72
N LEU A 138 1.90 -9.98 14.82
CA LEU A 138 1.68 -8.85 13.92
C LEU A 138 1.93 -7.54 14.68
N PRO A 139 2.21 -6.42 14.00
CA PRO A 139 2.26 -5.12 14.65
C PRO A 139 0.90 -4.76 15.27
N GLU A 140 0.92 -3.89 16.28
CA GLU A 140 -0.29 -3.48 16.99
C GLU A 140 -1.36 -2.91 16.05
N GLY A 141 -2.61 -3.33 16.26
CA GLY A 141 -3.75 -2.93 15.44
C GLY A 141 -3.90 -3.68 14.11
N PHE A 142 -2.92 -4.51 13.72
CA PHE A 142 -3.03 -5.35 12.53
C PHE A 142 -3.63 -6.72 12.85
N ALA A 143 -4.50 -7.20 11.97
CA ALA A 143 -5.05 -8.54 11.97
C ALA A 143 -4.63 -9.31 10.72
N TYR A 144 -4.66 -10.64 10.80
CA TYR A 144 -4.50 -11.50 9.62
C TYR A 144 -5.81 -12.20 9.30
N ASP A 145 -6.44 -11.78 8.22
CA ASP A 145 -7.57 -12.48 7.62
C ASP A 145 -7.04 -13.72 6.87
N LYS A 146 -7.31 -14.89 7.44
CA LYS A 146 -6.90 -16.18 6.88
C LYS A 146 -7.68 -16.56 5.63
N GLU A 147 -8.93 -16.13 5.52
CA GLU A 147 -9.79 -16.44 4.37
C GLU A 147 -9.29 -15.70 3.14
N ASN A 148 -8.95 -14.42 3.31
CA ASN A 148 -8.44 -13.57 2.24
C ASN A 148 -6.91 -13.54 2.12
N LYS A 149 -6.18 -14.21 3.02
CA LYS A 149 -4.70 -14.22 3.11
C LYS A 149 -4.15 -12.79 3.19
N CYS A 150 -4.73 -11.99 4.07
CA CYS A 150 -4.52 -10.54 4.10
C CYS A 150 -4.08 -10.10 5.49
N ILE A 151 -3.03 -9.28 5.57
CA ILE A 151 -2.79 -8.45 6.75
C ILE A 151 -3.56 -7.16 6.56
N GLU A 152 -4.34 -6.75 7.55
CA GLU A 152 -5.16 -5.55 7.46
C GLU A 152 -5.22 -4.77 8.76
N LYS A 153 -5.48 -3.47 8.65
CA LYS A 153 -5.75 -2.56 9.76
C LYS A 153 -6.78 -1.54 9.32
N GLU A 154 -7.85 -1.40 10.09
CA GLU A 154 -8.80 -0.30 9.99
C GLU A 154 -8.31 0.88 10.84
N TYR A 155 -8.34 2.09 10.28
CA TYR A 155 -7.91 3.30 10.98
C TYR A 155 -9.03 3.83 11.87
N ALA A 156 -8.68 4.10 13.13
CA ALA A 156 -9.64 4.53 14.14
C ALA A 156 -10.04 6.00 13.99
N SER A 157 -9.23 6.83 13.34
CA SER A 157 -9.50 8.26 13.22
C SER A 157 -10.78 8.57 12.43
N GLU A 158 -11.78 9.06 13.15
CA GLU A 158 -12.97 9.73 12.58
C GLU A 158 -12.70 11.21 12.24
N SER A 159 -11.57 11.79 12.68
CA SER A 159 -11.28 13.23 12.62
C SER A 159 -10.54 13.71 11.37
N ASP A 160 -10.50 15.03 11.23
CA ASP A 160 -9.78 15.83 10.23
C ASP A 160 -8.42 15.24 9.81
N THR A 161 -8.22 15.21 8.49
CA THR A 161 -7.05 14.77 7.71
C THR A 161 -5.75 14.51 8.47
N TYR A 162 -5.25 15.43 9.31
CA TYR A 162 -3.98 15.28 10.02
C TYR A 162 -3.93 14.11 11.01
N GLY A 163 -5.01 13.83 11.76
CA GLY A 163 -5.05 12.71 12.69
C GLY A 163 -4.94 11.36 11.95
N LEU A 164 -5.64 11.26 10.81
CA LEU A 164 -5.56 10.09 9.94
C LEU A 164 -4.20 9.97 9.25
N ILE A 165 -3.60 11.08 8.80
CA ILE A 165 -2.21 11.07 8.28
C ILE A 165 -1.28 10.48 9.34
N GLN A 166 -1.31 10.99 10.58
CA GLN A 166 -0.45 10.52 11.66
C GLN A 166 -0.63 9.01 11.90
N GLU A 167 -1.87 8.53 11.94
CA GLU A 167 -2.17 7.11 12.12
C GLU A 167 -1.63 6.24 10.98
N ILE A 168 -1.73 6.71 9.73
CA ILE A 168 -1.11 6.04 8.56
C ILE A 168 0.41 5.97 8.73
N VAL A 169 1.04 7.08 9.12
CA VAL A 169 2.51 7.17 9.33
C VAL A 169 2.97 6.14 10.36
N ASP A 170 2.33 6.15 11.53
CA ASP A 170 2.69 5.28 12.65
C ASP A 170 2.49 3.80 12.28
N SER A 171 1.47 3.52 11.47
CA SER A 171 1.19 2.17 10.96
C SER A 171 2.24 1.70 9.96
N MET A 172 2.69 2.57 9.04
CA MET A 172 3.78 2.24 8.11
C MET A 172 5.09 2.00 8.87
N LYS A 173 5.37 2.80 9.90
CA LYS A 173 6.52 2.60 10.78
C LYS A 173 6.48 1.23 11.46
N ALA A 174 5.35 0.90 12.10
CA ALA A 174 5.17 -0.37 12.80
C ALA A 174 5.29 -1.58 11.85
N LEU A 175 4.72 -1.48 10.64
CA LEU A 175 4.88 -2.51 9.61
C LEU A 175 6.33 -2.65 9.17
N TYR A 176 7.04 -1.55 8.93
CA TYR A 176 8.45 -1.60 8.53
C TYR A 176 9.31 -2.28 9.61
N GLU A 177 9.18 -1.89 10.87
CA GLU A 177 9.92 -2.47 11.98
C GLU A 177 9.61 -3.97 12.13
N TRP A 178 8.33 -4.35 11.99
CA TRP A 178 7.90 -5.74 11.98
C TRP A 178 8.53 -6.54 10.84
N VAL A 179 8.47 -6.06 9.59
CA VAL A 179 9.07 -6.75 8.44
C VAL A 179 10.57 -6.92 8.60
N MET A 180 11.25 -5.91 9.14
CA MET A 180 12.69 -5.99 9.42
C MET A 180 13.02 -7.15 10.37
N GLY A 181 12.16 -7.39 11.38
CA GLY A 181 12.29 -8.47 12.34
C GLY A 181 11.86 -9.86 11.84
N LEU A 182 11.19 -9.98 10.69
CA LEU A 182 10.80 -11.28 10.13
C LEU A 182 12.00 -12.09 9.65
N GLU A 183 11.96 -13.40 9.86
CA GLU A 183 12.91 -14.34 9.23
C GLU A 183 12.66 -14.42 7.72
N ALA A 184 13.72 -14.64 6.94
CA ALA A 184 13.59 -14.91 5.52
C ALA A 184 13.16 -16.37 5.30
N LEU A 185 12.25 -16.59 4.35
CA LEU A 185 11.82 -17.92 3.91
C LEU A 185 12.72 -18.50 2.80
N VAL A 186 13.65 -17.69 2.28
CA VAL A 186 14.55 -17.99 1.16
C VAL A 186 16.01 -17.78 1.53
#